data_AF-A0A8T5PR75-F1
#
_entry.id   AF-A0A8T5PR75-F1
#
_cell.length_a   1.000
_cell.length_b   1.000
_cell.length_c   1.000
_cell.angle_alpha   90.00
_cell.angle_beta   90.00
_cell.angle_gamma   90.00
#
_symmetry.space_group_name_H-M   'P 1'
#
loop_
_entity.id
_entity.type
_entity.pdbx_description
1 polymer ?
#
loop_
_entity_poly.entity_id
_entity_poly.type
_entity_poly.pdbx_seq_one_letter_code
_entity_poly.pdbx_strand_id
1 'polypeptide(L)' 'MKWEITIMQIEDEEGKKYKVTRRMPELQIAETKIFKNKQEARKQFKEWLQ' A
#
# COMPACT_ATOMS: atom_id res chain seq x y z
N MET A 1 14.11 -12.73 1.34
CA MET A 1 13.08 -12.25 0.39
C MET A 1 12.94 -10.76 0.57
N LYS A 2 13.13 -9.96 -0.48
CA LYS A 2 13.00 -8.49 -0.39
C LYS A 2 11.61 -8.09 -0.90
N TRP A 3 10.73 -7.72 0.02
CA TRP A 3 9.49 -7.02 -0.33
C TRP A 3 9.80 -5.53 -0.50
N GLU A 4 9.31 -4.93 -1.57
CA GLU A 4 9.28 -3.49 -1.73
C GLU A 4 7.86 -3.00 -1.44
N ILE A 5 7.70 -2.11 -0.47
CA ILE A 5 6.39 -1.61 -0.05
C ILE A 5 6.31 -0.12 -0.35
N THR A 6 5.19 0.31 -0.93
CA THR A 6 4.94 1.70 -1.31
C THR A 6 3.57 2.14 -0.78
N ILE A 7 3.46 3.41 -0.42
CA ILE A 7 2.20 4.05 -0.06
C ILE A 7 2.02 5.32 -0.90
N MET A 8 0.88 5.43 -1.57
CA MET A 8 0.53 6.57 -2.42
C MET A 8 -0.82 7.14 -1.98
N GLN A 9 -0.95 8.45 -2.00
CA GLN A 9 -2.23 9.13 -1.88
C GLN A 9 -2.81 9.31 -3.28
N ILE A 10 -4.08 8.95 -3.45
CA ILE A 10 -4.83 9.16 -4.68
C ILE A 10 -6.08 10.00 -4.34
N GLU A 11 -6.50 10.86 -5.24
CA GLU A 11 -7.73 11.65 -5.09
C GLU A 11 -8.65 11.24 -6.24
N ASP A 12 -9.90 10.93 -5.88
CA ASP A 12 -10.92 10.43 -6.79
C ASP A 12 -12.23 11.19 -6.54
N GLU A 13 -13.29 10.94 -7.30
CA GLU A 13 -14.57 11.67 -7.17
C GLU A 13 -15.20 11.49 -5.77
N GLU A 14 -14.90 10.37 -5.11
CA GLU A 14 -15.30 10.08 -3.72
C GLU A 14 -14.37 10.67 -2.64
N GLY A 15 -13.33 11.41 -3.04
CA GLY A 15 -12.35 12.05 -2.15
C GLY A 15 -11.01 11.33 -2.04
N LYS A 16 -10.24 11.69 -1.00
CA LYS A 16 -8.85 11.20 -0.79
C LYS A 16 -8.85 9.74 -0.35
N LYS A 17 -8.14 8.90 -1.10
CA LYS A 17 -7.85 7.49 -0.78
C LYS A 17 -6.34 7.27 -0.72
N TYR A 18 -5.93 6.15 -0.13
CA TYR A 18 -4.53 5.79 0.08
C TYR A 18 -4.31 4.37 -0.40
N LYS A 19 -3.42 4.20 -1.37
CA LYS A 19 -3.06 2.92 -1.97
C LYS A 19 -1.75 2.43 -1.37
N VAL A 20 -1.75 1.26 -0.76
CA VAL A 20 -0.54 0.58 -0.26
C VAL A 20 -0.26 -0.62 -1.15
N THR A 21 0.93 -0.69 -1.73
CA THR A 21 1.31 -1.78 -2.65
C THR A 21 2.61 -2.41 -2.16
N ARG A 22 2.63 -3.73 -1.97
CA ARG A 22 3.86 -4.50 -1.75
C ARG A 22 4.16 -5.38 -2.96
N ARG A 23 5.42 -5.45 -3.38
CA ARG A 23 5.86 -6.27 -4.51
C ARG A 23 7.07 -7.12 -4.15
N MET A 24 7.10 -8.32 -4.69
CA MET A 24 8.25 -9.23 -4.72
C MET A 24 8.67 -9.39 -6.18
N PRO A 25 9.68 -8.63 -6.64
CA PRO A 25 10.13 -8.69 -8.04
C PRO A 25 10.59 -10.10 -8.42
N GLU A 26 11.28 -10.78 -7.52
CA GLU A 26 11.83 -12.14 -7.73
C GLU A 26 10.75 -13.16 -8.05
N LEU A 27 9.56 -13.01 -7.45
CA LEU A 27 8.42 -13.91 -7.67
C LEU A 27 7.37 -13.31 -8.63
N GLN A 28 7.58 -12.09 -9.11
CA GLN A 28 6.61 -11.32 -9.90
C GLN A 28 5.24 -11.17 -9.21
N ILE A 29 5.23 -11.15 -7.88
CA ILE A 29 4.00 -11.01 -7.07
C ILE A 29 3.84 -9.55 -6.66
N ALA A 30 2.62 -9.03 -6.79
CA ALA A 30 2.24 -7.73 -6.25
C ALA A 30 0.89 -7.81 -5.52
N GLU A 31 0.81 -7.20 -4.34
CA GLU A 31 -0.42 -7.08 -3.56
C GLU A 31 -0.71 -5.61 -3.29
N THR A 32 -1.96 -5.21 -3.55
CA THR A 32 -2.42 -3.83 -3.41
C THR A 32 -3.63 -3.77 -2.49
N LYS A 33 -3.63 -2.81 -1.56
CA LYS A 33 -4.79 -2.45 -0.74
C LYS A 33 -5.09 -0.96 -0.82
N ILE A 34 -6.37 -0.60 -0.81
CA ILE A 34 -6.84 0.79 -0.86
C ILE A 34 -7.59 1.10 0.43
N PHE A 35 -7.31 2.26 1.02
CA PHE A 35 -7.89 2.72 2.27
C PHE A 35 -8.48 4.12 2.09
N LYS A 36 -9.58 4.41 2.77
CA LYS A 36 -10.15 5.77 2.83
C LYS A 36 -9.39 6.66 3.82
N ASN A 37 -8.70 6.08 4.79
CA ASN A 37 -7.98 6.79 5.85
C ASN A 37 -6.46 6.58 5.77
N LYS A 38 -5.70 7.67 5.93
CA LYS A 38 -4.22 7.68 5.96
C LYS A 38 -3.65 6.84 7.10
N GLN A 39 -4.29 6.86 8.27
CA GLN A 39 -3.83 6.10 9.44
C GLN A 39 -3.87 4.60 9.17
N GLU A 40 -4.95 4.10 8.57
CA GLU A 40 -5.07 2.68 8.24
C GLU A 40 -4.05 2.26 7.17
N ALA A 41 -3.87 3.07 6.13
CA ALA A 41 -2.84 2.83 5.12
C ALA A 41 -1.43 2.80 5.74
N ARG A 42 -1.13 3.73 6.66
CA ARG A 42 0.14 3.73 7.41
C ARG A 42 0.31 2.51 8.32
N LYS A 43 -0.77 2.05 8.94
CA LYS A 43 -0.75 0.83 9.77
C LYS A 43 -0.40 -0.38 8.90
N GLN A 44 -1.11 -0.57 7.79
CA GLN A 44 -0.84 -1.67 6.86
C GLN A 44 0.59 -1.61 6.29
N PHE A 45 1.07 -0.41 5.95
CA PHE A 45 2.43 -0.20 5.46
C PHE A 45 3.48 -0.64 6.49
N LYS A 46 3.29 -0.29 7.76
CA LYS A 46 4.18 -0.73 8.87
C LYS A 46 4.09 -2.23 9.13
N GLU A 47 2.89 -2.80 9.09
CA GLU A 47 2.68 -4.24 9.27
C GLU A 47 3.38 -5.07 8.18
N TRP A 48 3.50 -4.55 6.96
CA TRP A 48 4.24 -5.22 5.89
C TRP A 48 5.75 -4.98 5.92
N LEU A 49 6.21 -3.95 6.63
CA LEU A 49 7.63 -3.63 6.80
C LEU A 49 8.32 -4.46 7.90
N GLN A 50 7.57 -4.97 8.87
CA GLN A 50 8.07 -5.89 9.91
C GLN A 50 8.30 -7.29 9.34
#